data_AF-A0A4P5VUG8-F1
#
_entry.id   AF-A0A4P5VUG8-F1
#
_cell.length_a   1.000
_cell.length_b   1.000
_cell.length_c   1.000
_cell.angle_alpha   90.00
_cell.angle_beta   90.00
_cell.angle_gamma   90.00
#
_symmetry.space_group_name_H-M   'P 1'
#
loop_
_entity.id
_entity.type
_entity.pdbx_description
1 polymer ?
#
loop_
_entity_poly.entity_id
_entity_poly.type
_entity_poly.pdbx_seq_one_letter_code
_entity_poly.pdbx_strand_id
1 'polypeptide(L)' 'MHRGSFSEHKRPARPQASGALVWSPLKAVVRTTSYTFRDTNHAANLFALKELGNIYTRIMNPTQAAVEERLAALA' A
#
# COMPACT_ATOMS: atom_id res chain seq x y z
N MET A 1 36.64 11.41 27.61
CA MET A 1 35.83 10.67 26.61
C MET A 1 34.38 11.11 26.73
N HIS A 2 33.97 12.16 26.04
CA HIS A 2 32.58 12.64 26.05
C HIS A 2 31.93 12.34 24.70
N ARG A 3 30.88 11.52 24.75
CA ARG A 3 30.10 11.02 23.61
C ARG A 3 29.42 12.21 22.91
N GLY A 4 29.69 12.39 21.61
CA GLY A 4 29.07 13.42 20.79
C GLY A 4 27.56 13.25 20.74
N SER A 5 26.84 14.34 21.02
CA SER A 5 25.39 14.44 20.89
C SER A 5 25.04 14.39 19.39
N PHE A 6 24.37 13.31 18.97
CA PHE A 6 23.88 13.17 17.60
C PHE A 6 22.61 14.02 17.46
N SER A 7 22.76 15.22 16.88
CA SER A 7 21.64 16.11 16.59
C SER A 7 20.66 15.43 15.64
N GLU A 8 19.47 15.13 16.16
CA GLU A 8 18.34 14.59 15.44
C GLU A 8 17.97 15.51 14.26
N HIS A 9 18.25 15.05 13.04
CA HIS A 9 17.96 15.77 11.81
C HIS A 9 16.44 15.87 11.67
N LYS A 10 15.89 16.97 12.19
CA LYS A 10 14.46 17.33 12.13
C LYS A 10 13.99 17.14 10.69
N ARG A 11 13.11 16.15 10.45
CA ARG A 11 12.49 15.96 9.13
C ARG A 11 11.84 17.29 8.72
N PRO A 12 12.10 17.82 7.52
CA PRO A 12 11.54 19.11 7.13
C PRO A 12 10.01 19.04 7.14
N ALA A 13 9.38 20.05 7.73
CA ALA A 13 7.93 20.19 7.73
C ALA A 13 7.43 20.25 6.29
N ARG A 14 6.40 19.45 5.99
CA ARG A 14 5.82 19.34 4.65
C ARG A 14 5.28 20.72 4.23
N PRO A 15 5.70 21.30 3.08
CA PRO A 15 5.19 22.59 2.66
C PRO A 15 3.70 22.48 2.32
N GLN A 16 2.89 23.40 2.87
CA GLN A 16 1.50 23.61 2.47
C GLN A 16 1.52 24.34 1.13
N ALA A 17 1.76 23.61 0.05
CA ALA A 17 1.73 24.15 -1.30
C ALA A 17 0.34 23.91 -1.92
N SER A 18 -0.47 24.96 -1.90
CA SER A 18 -1.68 25.10 -2.70
C SER A 18 -1.31 24.91 -4.18
N GLY A 19 -1.82 23.86 -4.81
CA GLY A 19 -1.54 23.52 -6.21
C GLY A 19 -0.36 22.56 -6.46
N ALA A 20 0.14 21.88 -5.42
CA ALA A 20 1.26 20.95 -5.57
C ALA A 20 0.88 19.72 -6.43
N LEU A 21 1.77 19.37 -7.38
CA LEU A 21 1.93 18.00 -7.84
C LEU A 21 2.04 17.12 -6.60
N VAL A 22 0.95 16.47 -6.22
CA VAL A 22 0.90 15.59 -5.05
C VAL A 22 1.76 14.39 -5.40
N TRP A 23 3.04 14.45 -5.01
CA TRP A 23 3.93 13.33 -5.16
C TRP A 23 3.35 12.20 -4.31
N SER A 24 2.72 11.22 -4.98
CA SER A 24 2.22 10.04 -4.30
C SER A 24 3.40 9.36 -3.63
N PRO A 25 3.33 9.06 -2.32
CA PRO A 25 4.37 8.27 -1.69
C PRO A 25 4.50 6.92 -2.42
N LEU A 26 5.71 6.35 -2.39
CA LEU A 26 5.99 5.04 -2.97
C LEU A 26 4.96 4.01 -2.45
N LYS A 27 4.21 3.38 -3.35
CA LYS A 27 3.32 2.26 -3.01
C LYS A 27 4.18 1.03 -2.65
N ALA A 28 3.76 0.28 -1.63
CA ALA A 28 4.45 -0.95 -1.23
C ALA A 28 4.37 -2.01 -2.34
N VAL A 29 5.49 -2.71 -2.58
CA VAL A 29 5.56 -3.82 -3.54
C VAL A 29 5.28 -5.13 -2.81
N VAL A 30 4.19 -5.80 -3.17
CA VAL A 30 3.74 -7.03 -2.53
C VAL A 30 4.17 -8.24 -3.35
N ARG A 31 5.34 -8.80 -2.98
CA ARG A 31 5.93 -10.01 -3.58
C ARG A 31 5.60 -11.26 -2.77
N THR A 32 4.33 -11.63 -2.73
CA THR A 32 3.88 -12.89 -2.12
C THR A 32 3.02 -13.65 -3.12
N THR A 33 2.94 -14.97 -2.98
CA THR A 33 2.01 -15.82 -3.74
C THR A 33 0.67 -15.98 -3.00
N SER A 34 0.66 -15.85 -1.67
CA SER A 34 -0.47 -16.13 -0.78
C SER A 34 -0.70 -15.02 0.26
N TYR A 35 -1.93 -14.97 0.78
CA TYR A 35 -2.35 -14.06 1.86
C TYR A 35 -2.92 -14.85 3.03
N THR A 36 -2.71 -14.38 4.26
CA THR A 36 -3.28 -14.99 5.45
C THR A 36 -4.72 -14.53 5.65
N PHE A 37 -5.61 -15.46 6.01
CA PHE A 37 -6.97 -15.13 6.42
C PHE A 37 -7.03 -14.84 7.92
N ARG A 38 -7.93 -13.95 8.32
CA ARG A 38 -8.19 -13.66 9.74
C ARG A 38 -8.81 -14.87 10.45
N ASP A 39 -9.77 -15.51 9.79
CA ASP A 39 -10.50 -16.70 10.27
C ASP A 39 -11.15 -17.46 9.10
N THR A 40 -11.85 -18.56 9.40
CA THR A 40 -12.51 -19.42 8.40
C THR A 40 -13.71 -18.74 7.73
N ASN A 41 -14.46 -17.91 8.44
CA ASN A 41 -15.61 -17.18 7.88
C ASN A 41 -15.13 -16.08 6.92
N HIS A 42 -14.02 -15.41 7.24
CA HIS A 42 -13.37 -14.44 6.36
C HIS A 42 -12.95 -15.08 5.03
N ALA A 43 -12.36 -16.29 5.07
CA ALA A 43 -12.04 -17.02 3.84
C ALA A 43 -13.31 -17.32 3.02
N ALA A 44 -14.35 -17.86 3.67
CA ALA A 44 -15.62 -18.18 3.01
C ALA A 44 -16.27 -16.95 2.34
N ASN A 45 -16.23 -15.79 3.01
CA ASN A 45 -16.78 -14.54 2.48
C ASN A 45 -16.00 -14.03 1.27
N LEU A 46 -14.68 -14.09 1.28
CA LEU A 46 -13.84 -13.70 0.14
C LEU A 46 -14.11 -14.59 -1.08
N PHE A 47 -14.19 -15.92 -0.89
CA PHE A 47 -14.49 -16.84 -2.00
C PHE A 47 -15.93 -16.73 -2.51
N ALA A 48 -16.88 -16.40 -1.63
CA ALA A 48 -18.27 -16.15 -2.02
C ALA A 48 -18.51 -14.74 -2.60
N LEU A 49 -17.45 -13.94 -2.78
CA LEU A 49 -17.51 -12.54 -3.25
C LEU A 49 -18.39 -11.63 -2.37
N LYS A 50 -18.58 -12.01 -1.11
CA LYS A 50 -19.32 -11.21 -0.12
C LYS A 50 -18.45 -10.12 0.51
N GLU A 51 -17.14 -10.30 0.50
CA GLU A 51 -16.14 -9.34 0.98
C GLU A 51 -15.07 -9.16 -0.10
N LEU A 52 -14.59 -7.92 -0.29
CA LEU A 52 -13.49 -7.62 -1.20
C LEU A 52 -12.16 -7.79 -0.46
N GLY A 53 -11.25 -8.60 -0.99
CA GLY A 53 -9.93 -8.80 -0.40
C GLY A 53 -9.09 -9.85 -1.12
N ASN A 54 -7.78 -9.81 -0.89
CA ASN A 54 -6.83 -10.63 -1.63
C ASN A 54 -6.83 -12.08 -1.14
N ILE A 55 -6.97 -13.02 -2.08
CA ILE A 55 -6.97 -14.46 -1.79
C ILE A 55 -5.64 -15.09 -2.22
N TYR A 56 -5.23 -14.84 -3.46
CA TYR A 56 -3.92 -15.21 -4.00
C TYR A 56 -3.54 -14.29 -5.15
N THR A 57 -2.23 -14.14 -5.35
CA THR A 57 -1.64 -13.20 -6.32
C THR A 57 -2.06 -13.45 -7.76
N ARG A 58 -2.45 -14.67 -8.12
CA ARG A 58 -2.90 -15.00 -9.49
C ARG A 58 -4.22 -14.32 -9.90
N ILE A 59 -5.06 -13.98 -8.92
CA ILE A 59 -6.33 -13.28 -9.17
C ILE A 59 -6.26 -11.84 -8.69
N MET A 60 -5.67 -11.60 -7.51
CA MET A 60 -5.62 -10.25 -6.98
C MET A 60 -4.31 -10.01 -6.23
N ASN A 61 -3.52 -9.08 -6.76
CA ASN A 61 -2.33 -8.56 -6.14
C ASN A 61 -2.45 -7.04 -6.00
N PRO A 62 -2.19 -6.46 -4.81
CA PRO A 62 -2.46 -5.06 -4.56
C PRO A 62 -1.48 -4.13 -5.30
N THR A 63 -0.30 -4.61 -5.68
CA THR A 63 0.63 -3.85 -6.53
C THR A 63 0.13 -3.81 -7.98
N GLN A 64 -0.49 -4.87 -8.48
CA GLN A 64 -1.09 -4.89 -9.82
C GLN A 64 -2.37 -4.05 -9.88
N ALA A 65 -3.25 -4.17 -8.88
CA ALA A 65 -4.47 -3.37 -8.78
C ALA A 65 -4.19 -1.85 -8.83
N ALA A 66 -3.08 -1.41 -8.22
CA ALA A 66 -2.65 -0.01 -8.26
C ALA A 66 -2.27 0.49 -9.66
N VAL A 67 -1.82 -0.39 -10.55
CA VAL A 67 -1.51 -0.07 -11.95
C VAL A 67 -2.79 -0.09 -12.78
N GLU A 68 -3.66 -1.09 -12.56
CA GLU A 68 -4.96 -1.20 -13.22
C GLU A 68 -5.84 0.03 -12.98
N GLU A 69 -5.93 0.50 -11.73
CA GLU A 69 -6.65 1.73 -11.36
C GLU A 69 -6.12 2.95 -12.13
N ARG A 70 -4.79 3.06 -12.27
CA ARG A 70 -4.16 4.17 -13.00
C ARG A 70 -4.42 4.08 -14.49
N LEU A 71 -4.38 2.89 -15.06
CA LEU A 71 -4.66 2.69 -16.48
C LEU A 71 -6.13 2.98 -16.80
N ALA A 72 -7.05 2.52 -15.95
CA ALA A 72 -8.47 2.80 -16.10
C ALA A 72 -8.78 4.31 -16.03
N ALA A 73 -8.05 5.07 -15.21
CA ALA A 73 -8.20 6.52 -15.13
C ALA A 73 -7.66 7.28 -16.35
N LEU A 74 -6.95 6.63 -17.27
CA LEU A 74 -6.44 7.22 -18.51
C LEU A 74 -7.38 7.02 -19.72
N ALA A 75 -8.38 6.14 -19.59
CA ALA A 75 -9.39 5.87 -20.62
C ALA A 75 -10.58 6.82 -20.47
#